data_AF-A0A2S2PYX3-F1
#
_entry.id   AF-A0A2S2PYX3-F1
#
_cell.length_a   1.000
_cell.length_b   1.000
_cell.length_c   1.000
_cell.angle_alpha   90.00
_cell.angle_beta   90.00
_cell.angle_gamma   90.00
#
_symmetry.space_group_name_H-M   'P 1'
#
loop_
_entity.id
_entity.type
_entity.pdbx_description
1 polymer ?
#
loop_
_entity_poly.entity_id
_entity_poly.type
_entity_poly.pdbx_seq_one_letter_code
_entity_poly.pdbx_strand_id
1 'polypeptide(L)'
;MNTFLRRSSNSHKSLNILIMRFNSGLGDLGSGAGKGGGGGGSIREAGGAMGQREAANEEEYFYKQQKAQVDRIKKDIEFRKQEIEKHIEEIKKAKDRISKTRNREAYRRNQESKR
;
A
#
# COMPACT_ATOMS: atom_id res chain seq x y z
N MET A 1 -3.41 40.05 26.39
CA MET A 1 -3.46 40.15 24.92
C MET A 1 -3.39 38.74 24.33
N ASN A 2 -4.49 38.26 23.76
CA ASN A 2 -4.61 36.94 23.13
C ASN A 2 -3.91 36.90 21.77
N THR A 3 -3.07 35.90 21.52
CA THR A 3 -2.55 35.58 20.18
C THR A 3 -3.57 34.73 19.43
N PHE A 4 -4.37 35.42 18.62
CA PHE A 4 -5.40 34.88 17.74
C PHE A 4 -4.74 34.20 16.52
N LEU A 5 -4.53 32.88 16.56
CA LEU A 5 -4.12 32.11 15.38
C LEU A 5 -5.27 32.09 14.36
N ARG A 6 -5.18 32.95 13.34
CA ARG A 6 -6.12 33.01 12.22
C ARG A 6 -5.47 32.46 10.93
N ARG A 7 -5.84 31.20 10.63
CA ARG A 7 -6.42 30.75 9.35
C ARG A 7 -5.51 30.60 8.11
N SER A 8 -5.37 29.34 7.71
CA SER A 8 -5.63 28.79 6.38
C SER A 8 -4.82 29.29 5.17
N SER A 9 -4.04 28.37 4.59
CA SER A 9 -4.02 28.18 3.14
C SER A 9 -3.80 26.71 2.78
N ASN A 10 -4.90 25.94 2.70
CA ASN A 10 -4.91 24.68 1.97
C ASN A 10 -4.85 25.00 0.46
N SER A 11 -3.64 25.10 -0.09
CA SER A 11 -3.43 25.05 -1.53
C SER A 11 -3.47 23.59 -1.98
N HIS A 12 -4.67 23.04 -2.16
CA HIS A 12 -4.84 21.81 -2.96
C HIS A 12 -4.56 22.18 -4.42
N LYS A 13 -3.34 21.92 -4.88
CA LYS A 13 -3.04 21.95 -6.32
C LYS A 13 -3.76 20.75 -6.94
N SER A 14 -4.82 21.02 -7.70
CA SER A 14 -5.50 20.01 -8.51
C SER A 14 -4.52 19.48 -9.56
N LEU A 15 -3.98 18.29 -9.32
CA LEU A 15 -3.24 17.54 -10.32
C LEU A 15 -4.25 17.07 -11.38
N ASN A 16 -4.30 17.79 -12.50
CA ASN A 16 -4.93 17.29 -13.71
C ASN A 16 -4.17 16.04 -14.15
N ILE A 17 -4.72 14.86 -13.83
CA ILE A 17 -4.25 13.59 -14.36
C ILE A 17 -4.62 13.58 -15.85
N LEU A 18 -3.65 13.91 -16.69
CA LEU A 18 -3.73 13.69 -18.13
C LEU A 18 -3.75 12.18 -18.37
N ILE A 19 -4.94 11.63 -18.59
CA ILE A 19 -5.13 10.26 -19.05
C ILE A 19 -4.57 10.19 -20.48
N MET A 20 -3.30 9.78 -20.60
CA MET A 20 -2.71 9.36 -21.87
C MET A 20 -3.42 8.09 -22.34
N ARG A 21 -4.36 8.25 -23.27
CA ARG A 21 -4.97 7.15 -24.03
C ARG A 21 -3.87 6.43 -24.81
N PHE A 22 -3.42 5.27 -24.32
CA PHE A 22 -2.69 4.29 -25.13
C PHE A 22 -3.69 3.60 -26.08
N ASN A 23 -3.98 4.25 -27.21
CA ASN A 23 -4.66 3.63 -28.35
C ASN A 23 -3.95 4.12 -29.61
N SER A 24 -2.88 3.41 -29.99
CA SER A 24 -2.33 3.31 -31.36
C SER A 24 -1.02 2.53 -31.31
N GLY A 25 -1.02 1.29 -31.80
CA GLY A 25 0.19 0.54 -32.12
C GLY A 25 0.54 -0.59 -31.17
N LEU A 26 -0.27 -1.66 -31.17
CA LEU A 26 0.24 -3.00 -30.88
C LEU A 26 1.27 -3.33 -31.96
N GLY A 27 2.54 -3.02 -31.69
CA GLY A 27 3.66 -3.63 -32.41
C GLY A 27 3.65 -5.13 -32.11
N ASP A 28 3.84 -5.93 -33.14
CA ASP A 28 3.81 -7.39 -33.10
C ASP A 28 4.71 -7.92 -31.96
N LEU A 29 4.18 -8.81 -31.11
CA LEU A 29 4.98 -9.43 -30.04
C LEU A 29 6.11 -10.24 -30.68
N GLY A 30 7.31 -9.66 -30.76
CA GLY A 30 8.45 -10.24 -31.48
C GLY A 30 9.10 -9.31 -32.50
N SER A 31 8.56 -8.11 -32.73
CA SER A 31 9.24 -7.04 -33.46
C SER A 31 10.38 -6.50 -32.58
N GLY A 32 11.61 -6.89 -32.92
CA GLY A 32 12.84 -6.64 -32.17
C GLY A 32 13.25 -5.18 -31.91
N ALA A 33 12.39 -4.18 -32.15
CA ALA A 33 12.69 -2.77 -31.87
C ALA A 33 11.41 -1.97 -31.59
N GLY A 34 10.80 -2.15 -30.41
CA GLY A 34 9.57 -1.46 -30.00
C GLY A 34 9.71 -0.65 -28.71
N LYS A 35 9.94 0.66 -28.83
CA LYS A 35 9.72 1.83 -27.93
C LYS A 35 9.80 1.75 -26.38
N GLY A 36 10.14 0.63 -25.74
CA GLY A 36 10.04 0.50 -24.27
C GLY A 36 11.22 -0.11 -23.53
N GLY A 37 12.23 -0.67 -24.21
CA GLY A 37 13.38 -1.28 -23.54
C GLY A 37 14.54 -1.41 -24.50
N GLY A 38 15.72 -0.95 -24.07
CA GLY A 38 16.93 -0.95 -24.89
C GLY A 38 17.20 -2.32 -25.52
N GLY A 39 17.64 -2.31 -26.78
CA GLY A 39 17.88 -3.50 -27.59
C GLY A 39 18.68 -4.55 -26.82
N GLY A 40 17.98 -5.63 -26.41
CA GLY A 40 18.51 -6.71 -25.60
C GLY A 40 19.39 -7.67 -26.39
N GLY A 41 20.41 -7.12 -27.07
CA GLY A 41 21.35 -7.86 -27.91
C GLY A 41 20.78 -8.26 -29.28
N SER A 42 21.70 -8.58 -30.20
CA SER A 42 21.43 -8.94 -31.59
C SER A 42 20.45 -10.10 -31.79
N ILE A 43 20.22 -10.92 -30.77
CA ILE A 43 19.29 -12.08 -30.80
C ILE A 43 17.82 -11.63 -30.72
N ARG A 44 17.51 -10.61 -29.91
CA ARG A 44 16.15 -10.06 -29.81
C ARG A 44 15.85 -9.08 -30.93
N GLU A 45 16.87 -8.35 -31.38
CA GLU A 45 16.74 -7.37 -32.47
C GLU A 45 16.53 -8.04 -33.83
N ALA A 46 17.13 -9.22 -34.06
CA ALA A 46 16.98 -9.98 -35.31
C ALA A 46 15.59 -10.64 -35.49
N GLY A 47 14.73 -10.68 -34.47
CA GLY A 47 13.32 -11.07 -34.62
C GLY A 47 13.07 -12.49 -35.15
N GLY A 48 13.86 -13.49 -34.72
CA GLY A 48 13.69 -14.90 -35.10
C GLY A 48 12.94 -15.76 -34.08
N ALA A 49 12.66 -17.02 -34.41
CA ALA A 49 11.99 -17.99 -33.52
C ALA A 49 12.69 -18.18 -32.16
N MET A 50 14.02 -18.05 -32.12
CA MET A 50 14.79 -18.09 -30.87
C MET A 50 14.59 -16.82 -30.02
N GLY A 51 14.56 -15.63 -30.64
CA GLY A 51 14.30 -14.37 -29.94
C GLY A 51 12.88 -14.30 -29.35
N GLN A 52 11.88 -14.86 -30.04
CA GLN A 52 10.51 -14.97 -29.53
C GLN A 52 10.42 -15.91 -28.31
N ARG A 53 11.12 -17.05 -28.35
CA ARG A 53 11.18 -17.99 -27.22
C ARG A 53 11.88 -17.37 -26.00
N GLU A 54 12.96 -16.63 -26.22
CA GLU A 54 13.67 -15.92 -25.15
C GLU A 54 12.80 -14.83 -24.52
N ALA A 55 12.07 -14.05 -25.33
CA ALA A 55 11.14 -13.03 -24.84
C ALA A 55 10.02 -13.64 -23.96
N ALA A 56 9.44 -14.78 -24.39
CA ALA A 56 8.40 -15.47 -23.63
C ALA A 56 8.90 -16.02 -22.28
N ASN A 57 10.11 -16.60 -22.26
CA ASN A 57 10.71 -17.12 -21.02
C ASN A 57 10.99 -15.99 -20.01
N GLU A 58 11.44 -14.84 -20.50
CA GLU A 58 11.70 -13.69 -19.65
C GLU A 58 10.41 -13.08 -19.11
N GLU A 59 9.38 -12.96 -19.95
CA GLU A 59 8.07 -12.52 -19.50
C GLU A 59 7.52 -13.44 -18.41
N GLU A 60 7.64 -14.76 -18.56
CA GLU A 60 7.25 -15.73 -17.53
C GLU A 60 8.06 -15.54 -16.23
N TYR A 61 9.37 -15.30 -16.34
CA TYR A 61 10.23 -15.06 -15.18
C TYR A 61 9.81 -13.79 -14.42
N PHE A 62 9.64 -12.68 -15.11
CA PHE A 62 9.21 -11.42 -14.50
C PHE A 62 7.80 -11.51 -13.93
N TYR A 63 6.89 -12.21 -14.60
CA TYR A 63 5.54 -12.46 -14.10
C TYR A 63 5.58 -13.25 -12.77
N LYS A 64 6.36 -14.34 -12.72
CA LYS A 64 6.54 -15.12 -11.48
C LYS A 64 7.13 -14.29 -10.35
N GLN A 65 8.14 -13.47 -10.65
CA GLN A 65 8.73 -12.58 -9.65
C GLN A 65 7.73 -11.55 -9.12
N GLN A 66 6.98 -10.89 -10.00
CA GLN A 66 5.97 -9.90 -9.60
C GLN A 66 4.87 -10.55 -8.76
N LYS A 67 4.37 -11.72 -9.18
CA LYS A 67 3.39 -12.49 -8.42
C LYS A 67 3.91 -12.84 -7.02
N ALA A 68 5.14 -13.33 -6.92
CA ALA A 68 5.76 -13.66 -5.64
C ALA A 68 5.91 -12.43 -4.72
N GLN A 69 6.27 -11.26 -5.28
CA GLN A 69 6.35 -10.01 -4.51
C GLN A 69 4.98 -9.57 -4.00
N VAL A 70 3.96 -9.60 -4.85
CA VAL A 70 2.58 -9.27 -4.46
C VAL A 70 2.06 -10.21 -3.38
N ASP A 71 2.32 -11.51 -3.51
CA ASP A 71 1.88 -12.50 -2.53
C ASP A 71 2.57 -12.33 -1.17
N ARG A 72 3.86 -11.93 -1.15
CA ARG A 72 4.56 -11.57 0.10
C ARG A 72 3.90 -10.37 0.77
N ILE A 73 3.67 -9.30 0.01
CA ILE A 73 3.05 -8.08 0.54
C ILE A 73 1.64 -8.37 1.08
N LYS A 74 0.85 -9.20 0.39
CA LYS A 74 -0.48 -9.60 0.86
C LYS A 74 -0.41 -10.33 2.21
N LYS A 75 0.50 -11.29 2.35
CA LYS A 75 0.70 -12.03 3.62
C LYS A 75 1.13 -11.09 4.76
N ASP A 76 2.03 -10.16 4.49
CA ASP A 76 2.48 -9.18 5.49
C ASP A 76 1.32 -8.27 5.93
N ILE A 77 0.46 -7.85 5.00
CA ILE A 77 -0.74 -7.07 5.30
C ILE A 77 -1.71 -7.86 6.16
N GLU A 78 -1.97 -9.13 5.83
CA GLU A 78 -2.86 -9.99 6.62
C GLU A 78 -2.34 -10.21 8.03
N PHE A 79 -1.05 -10.50 8.18
CA PHE A 79 -0.41 -10.66 9.49
C PHE A 79 -0.54 -9.39 10.34
N ARG A 80 -0.20 -8.22 9.78
CA ARG A 80 -0.30 -6.94 10.49
C ARG A 80 -1.73 -6.60 10.87
N LYS A 81 -2.73 -6.94 10.03
CA LYS A 81 -4.15 -6.75 10.37
C LYS A 81 -4.53 -7.57 11.60
N GLN A 82 -4.11 -8.83 11.67
CA GLN A 82 -4.37 -9.68 12.83
C GLN A 82 -3.70 -9.14 14.10
N GLU A 83 -2.48 -8.61 14.01
CA GLU A 83 -1.82 -7.96 15.15
C GLU A 83 -2.57 -6.72 15.63
N ILE A 84 -3.02 -5.87 14.68
CA ILE A 84 -3.82 -4.69 15.01
C ILE A 84 -5.11 -5.08 15.73
N GLU A 85 -5.81 -6.12 15.27
CA GLU A 85 -7.04 -6.60 15.91
C GLU A 85 -6.80 -7.06 17.36
N LYS A 86 -5.71 -7.82 17.60
CA LYS A 86 -5.32 -8.23 18.96
C LYS A 86 -5.05 -7.02 19.85
N HIS A 87 -4.29 -6.05 19.36
CA HIS A 87 -3.99 -4.83 20.12
C HIS A 87 -5.24 -3.99 20.40
N ILE A 88 -6.20 -3.92 19.47
CA ILE A 88 -7.49 -3.26 19.70
C ILE A 88 -8.24 -3.95 20.85
N GLU A 89 -8.24 -5.28 20.90
CA GLU A 89 -8.90 -6.03 21.97
C GLU A 89 -8.21 -5.79 23.33
N GLU A 90 -6.89 -5.77 23.37
CA GLU A 90 -6.10 -5.45 24.57
C GLU A 90 -6.38 -4.04 25.08
N ILE A 91 -6.40 -3.05 24.18
CA ILE A 91 -6.73 -1.65 24.50
C ILE A 91 -8.16 -1.57 25.07
N LYS A 92 -9.12 -2.29 24.48
CA LYS A 92 -10.50 -2.34 24.98
C LYS A 92 -10.55 -2.90 26.40
N LYS A 93 -9.88 -4.02 26.67
CA LYS A 93 -9.78 -4.62 28.01
C LYS A 93 -9.12 -3.67 29.00
N ALA A 94 -8.05 -2.98 28.61
CA ALA A 94 -7.38 -2.00 29.44
C ALA A 94 -8.29 -0.81 29.78
N LYS A 95 -9.03 -0.30 28.79
CA LYS A 95 -10.00 0.79 28.97
C LYS A 95 -11.11 0.39 29.94
N ASP A 96 -11.61 -0.84 29.87
CA ASP A 96 -12.63 -1.36 30.78
C ASP A 96 -12.10 -1.53 32.21
N ARG A 97 -10.83 -1.92 32.38
CA ARG A 97 -10.19 -1.96 33.71
C ARG A 97 -10.08 -0.55 34.30
N ILE A 98 -9.63 0.42 33.51
CA ILE A 98 -9.50 1.82 33.94
C ILE A 98 -10.85 2.40 34.35
N SER A 99 -11.90 2.15 33.56
CA SER A 99 -13.26 2.64 33.87
C SER A 99 -13.80 2.04 35.18
N LYS A 100 -13.59 0.73 35.40
CA LYS A 100 -13.96 0.06 36.65
C LYS A 100 -13.21 0.64 37.85
N THR A 101 -11.90 0.83 37.74
CA THR A 101 -11.07 1.43 38.82
C THR A 101 -11.52 2.86 39.11
N ARG A 102 -11.72 3.68 38.09
CA ARG A 102 -12.20 5.06 38.23
C ARG A 102 -13.56 5.14 38.93
N ASN A 103 -14.49 4.26 38.56
CA ASN A 103 -15.80 4.20 39.20
C ASN A 103 -15.66 3.80 40.67
N ARG A 104 -14.87 2.77 40.98
CA ARG A 104 -14.59 2.34 42.36
C ARG A 104 -14.02 3.48 43.21
N GLU A 105 -13.06 4.23 42.68
CA GLU A 105 -12.48 5.39 43.38
C GLU A 105 -13.49 6.53 43.59
N ALA A 106 -14.38 6.77 42.64
CA ALA A 106 -15.47 7.74 42.80
C ALA A 106 -16.44 7.31 43.91
N TYR A 107 -16.82 6.03 43.97
CA TYR A 107 -17.62 5.50 45.07
C TYR A 107 -16.93 5.68 46.41
N ARG A 108 -15.64 5.36 46.52
CA ARG A 108 -14.88 5.52 47.77
C ARG A 108 -14.88 6.98 48.26
N ARG A 109 -14.58 7.93 47.36
CA ARG A 109 -14.58 9.37 47.70
C ARG A 109 -15.95 9.86 48.19
N ASN A 110 -17.03 9.39 47.57
CA ASN A 110 -18.40 9.73 47.99
C ASN A 110 -18.76 9.17 49.37
N GLN A 111 -18.17 8.03 49.78
CA GLN A 111 -18.38 7.48 51.13
C GLN A 111 -17.58 8.25 52.19
N GLU A 112 -16.36 8.67 51.86
CA GLU A 112 -15.51 9.49 52.74
C GLU A 112 -16.14 10.87 52.99
N SER A 113 -16.76 11.50 51.98
CA SER A 113 -17.45 12.79 52.12
C SER A 113 -18.73 12.73 52.98
N LYS A 114 -19.25 11.54 53.29
CA LYS A 114 -20.47 11.34 54.10
C LYS A 114 -20.18 10.99 55.57
N ARG A 115 -18.91 10.79 55.92
CA ARG A 115 -18.43 10.64 57.29
C ARG A 115 -18.06 12.01 57.85
#